data_AF-N0BNN3-F1
#
_entry.id   AF-N0BNN3-F1
#
_cell.length_a   1.000
_cell.length_b   1.000
_cell.length_c   1.000
_cell.angle_alpha   90.00
_cell.angle_beta   90.00
_cell.angle_gamma   90.00
#
_symmetry.space_group_name_H-M   'P 1'
#
loop_
_entity.id
_entity.type
_entity.pdbx_description
1 polymer ?
#
loop_
_entity_poly.entity_id
_entity_poly.type
_entity_poly.pdbx_seq_one_letter_code
_entity_poly.pdbx_strand_id
1 'polypeptide(L)'
;MSDCLDRKEMLKKIMDSFEHIKKALREKSVCEGRKVIIFDPPYTLHLMKDEYIALYYENEELACLTYERFSFCDDVACQIMDSWLKTLTSFGFKRFLLRRR
;
A
#
# COMPACT_ATOMS: atom_id res chain seq x y z
N MET A 1 19.74 -0.30 8.71
CA MET A 1 18.87 0.69 9.39
C MET A 1 18.23 1.72 8.45
N SER A 2 18.51 1.72 7.14
CA SER A 2 18.00 2.74 6.20
C SER A 2 16.57 2.49 5.68
N ASP A 3 16.12 1.22 5.64
CA ASP A 3 14.85 0.87 4.95
C ASP A 3 13.57 1.20 5.74
N CYS A 4 13.66 1.33 7.07
CA CYS A 4 12.47 1.58 7.91
C CYS A 4 11.94 3.01 7.77
N LEU A 5 12.84 3.99 7.61
CA LEU A 5 12.45 5.40 7.39
C LEU A 5 11.75 5.58 6.04
N ASP A 6 12.22 4.88 5.01
CA ASP A 6 11.64 4.95 3.66
C ASP A 6 10.20 4.42 3.64
N ARG A 7 9.93 3.28 4.28
CA ARG A 7 8.57 2.70 4.36
C ARG A 7 7.56 3.60 5.06
N LYS A 8 7.94 4.27 6.15
CA LYS A 8 7.04 5.22 6.85
C LYS A 8 6.69 6.41 5.97
N GLU A 9 7.65 6.92 5.21
CA GLU A 9 7.40 7.99 4.24
C GLU A 9 6.50 7.50 3.10
N MET A 10 6.72 6.28 2.59
CA MET A 10 5.85 5.67 1.59
C MET A 10 4.41 5.50 2.11
N LEU A 11 4.23 5.01 3.33
CA LEU A 11 2.91 4.90 3.97
C LEU A 11 2.20 6.24 3.98
N LYS A 12 2.86 7.29 4.48
CA LYS A 12 2.30 8.65 4.50
C LYS A 12 1.85 9.11 3.11
N LYS A 13 2.73 8.96 2.10
CA LYS A 13 2.42 9.35 0.70
C LYS A 13 1.22 8.58 0.13
N ILE A 14 1.11 7.29 0.45
CA ILE A 14 0.00 6.44 0.03
C ILE A 14 -1.30 6.91 0.68
N MET A 15 -1.28 7.20 2.00
CA MET A 15 -2.45 7.69 2.72
C MET A 15 -2.89 9.08 2.25
N ASP A 16 -1.95 10.00 2.01
CA ASP A 16 -2.23 11.31 1.40
C ASP A 16 -2.85 11.18 -0.01
N SER A 17 -2.52 10.09 -0.71
CA SER A 17 -3.02 9.77 -2.06
C SER A 17 -4.22 8.83 -2.06
N PHE A 18 -4.78 8.46 -0.89
CA PHE A 18 -5.73 7.36 -0.76
C PHE A 18 -6.94 7.47 -1.68
N GLU A 19 -7.59 8.65 -1.73
CA GLU A 19 -8.76 8.86 -2.59
C GLU A 19 -8.42 8.75 -4.09
N HIS A 20 -7.20 9.13 -4.48
CA HIS A 20 -6.74 8.99 -5.86
C HIS A 20 -6.47 7.54 -6.21
N ILE A 21 -5.89 6.77 -5.29
CA ILE A 21 -5.63 5.33 -5.44
C ILE A 21 -6.97 4.59 -5.53
N LYS A 22 -7.89 4.85 -4.60
CA LYS A 22 -9.27 4.33 -4.60
C LYS A 22 -9.99 4.58 -5.92
N LYS A 23 -9.91 5.81 -6.46
CA LYS A 23 -10.51 6.15 -7.76
C LYS A 23 -9.85 5.40 -8.92
N ALA A 24 -8.53 5.24 -8.89
CA ALA A 24 -7.78 4.62 -9.98
C ALA A 24 -7.92 3.10 -10.02
N LEU A 25 -8.09 2.46 -8.86
CA LEU A 25 -8.21 1.02 -8.72
C LEU A 25 -9.66 0.55 -8.63
N ARG A 26 -10.65 1.42 -8.83
CA ARG A 26 -12.08 1.12 -8.65
C ARG A 26 -12.55 -0.17 -9.36
N GLU A 27 -11.98 -0.49 -10.52
CA GLU A 27 -12.34 -1.69 -11.30
C GLU A 27 -11.58 -2.96 -10.88
N LYS A 28 -10.47 -2.80 -10.14
CA LYS A 28 -9.57 -3.89 -9.72
C LYS A 28 -9.51 -4.06 -8.20
N SER A 29 -10.38 -3.37 -7.48
CA SER A 29 -10.38 -3.35 -6.01
C SER A 29 -11.78 -3.26 -5.46
N VAL A 30 -11.97 -3.79 -4.26
CA VAL A 30 -13.17 -3.53 -3.46
C VAL A 30 -12.91 -2.29 -2.62
N CYS A 31 -13.79 -1.30 -2.72
CA CYS A 31 -13.65 0.00 -2.07
C CYS A 31 -14.81 0.23 -1.09
N GLU A 32 -14.54 0.19 0.21
CA GLU A 32 -15.55 0.31 1.27
C GLU A 32 -15.15 1.39 2.28
N GLY A 33 -15.74 2.59 2.18
CA GLY A 33 -15.44 3.70 3.09
C GLY A 33 -13.94 4.02 3.13
N ARG A 34 -13.30 3.65 4.25
CA ARG A 34 -11.87 3.82 4.56
C ARG A 34 -10.99 2.64 4.16
N LYS A 35 -11.55 1.59 3.54
CA LYS A 35 -10.84 0.38 3.13
C LYS A 35 -10.78 0.26 1.61
N VAL A 36 -9.61 -0.12 1.09
CA VAL A 36 -9.43 -0.57 -0.29
C VAL A 36 -8.74 -1.93 -0.26
N ILE A 37 -9.31 -2.91 -0.94
CA ILE A 37 -8.76 -4.27 -1.10
C ILE A 37 -8.38 -4.45 -2.57
N ILE A 38 -7.09 -4.57 -2.84
CA ILE A 38 -6.56 -4.81 -4.19
C ILE A 38 -6.33 -6.31 -4.34
N PHE A 39 -6.84 -6.89 -5.44
CA PHE A 39 -6.66 -8.31 -5.75
C PHE A 39 -5.58 -8.47 -6.82
N ASP A 40 -4.52 -9.20 -6.49
CA ASP A 40 -3.45 -9.56 -7.41
C ASP A 40 -2.98 -10.99 -7.12
N PRO A 41 -3.71 -12.00 -7.64
CA PRO A 41 -3.50 -13.39 -7.26
C PRO A 41 -2.04 -13.84 -7.37
N PRO A 42 -1.51 -14.54 -6.36
CA PRO A 42 -2.25 -15.13 -5.23
C PRO A 42 -2.41 -14.20 -4.01
N TYR A 43 -1.99 -12.93 -4.11
CA TYR A 43 -1.97 -12.00 -3.00
C TYR A 43 -3.17 -11.05 -3.00
N THR A 44 -3.46 -10.49 -1.82
CA THR A 44 -4.34 -9.34 -1.69
C THR A 44 -3.68 -8.27 -0.82
N LEU A 45 -3.90 -7.01 -1.18
CA LEU A 45 -3.37 -5.87 -0.43
C LEU A 45 -4.53 -5.08 0.17
N HIS A 46 -4.53 -4.94 1.48
CA HIS A 46 -5.51 -4.17 2.24
C HIS A 46 -4.92 -2.82 2.60
N LEU A 47 -5.53 -1.75 2.12
CA LEU A 47 -5.23 -0.36 2.47
C LEU A 47 -6.32 0.12 3.42
N MET A 48 -5.97 0.39 4.68
CA MET A 48 -6.85 1.05 5.64
C MET A 48 -6.41 2.50 5.81
N LYS A 49 -7.27 3.43 5.40
CA LYS A 49 -7.00 4.87 5.38
C LYS A 49 -6.58 5.36 6.77
N ASP A 50 -5.46 6.07 6.81
CA ASP A 50 -4.85 6.65 8.01
C ASP A 50 -4.42 5.65 9.09
N GLU A 51 -4.42 4.34 8.78
CA GLU A 51 -4.11 3.29 9.75
C GLU A 51 -2.95 2.41 9.28
N TYR A 52 -3.16 1.56 8.27
CA TYR A 52 -2.19 0.53 7.89
C TYR A 52 -2.31 0.04 6.44
N ILE A 53 -1.28 -0.69 6.02
CA ILE A 53 -1.26 -1.48 4.79
C ILE A 53 -0.91 -2.92 5.16
N ALA A 54 -1.72 -3.88 4.76
CA ALA A 54 -1.48 -5.30 5.04
C ALA A 54 -1.49 -6.13 3.75
N LEU A 55 -0.56 -7.09 3.66
CA LEU A 55 -0.42 -8.06 2.58
C LEU A 55 -0.93 -9.41 3.06
N TYR A 56 -1.81 -10.02 2.30
CA TYR A 56 -2.34 -11.35 2.57
C TYR A 56 -2.03 -12.31 1.42
N TYR A 57 -1.84 -13.58 1.77
CA TYR A 57 -1.94 -14.71 0.85
C TYR A 57 -3.14 -15.53 1.29
N GLU A 58 -4.14 -15.63 0.41
CA GLU A 58 -5.46 -16.16 0.77
C GLU A 58 -6.05 -15.46 2.01
N ASN A 59 -6.05 -16.13 3.17
CA ASN A 59 -6.56 -15.61 4.45
C ASN A 59 -5.47 -15.35 5.50
N GLU A 60 -4.19 -15.53 5.14
CA GLU A 60 -3.06 -15.37 6.05
C GLU A 60 -2.37 -14.02 5.87
N GLU A 61 -2.19 -13.27 6.96
CA GLU A 61 -1.47 -12.00 6.94
C GLU A 61 0.04 -12.26 6.87
N LEU A 62 0.65 -11.90 5.75
CA LEU A 62 2.08 -12.09 5.53
C LEU A 62 2.91 -10.88 5.96
N ALA A 63 2.35 -9.67 5.84
CA ALA A 63 3.03 -8.46 6.27
C ALA A 63 2.04 -7.34 6.62
N CYS A 64 2.42 -6.49 7.57
CA CYS A 64 1.62 -5.33 7.98
C CYS A 64 2.53 -4.13 8.27
N LEU A 65 2.21 -3.01 7.63
CA LEU A 65 2.87 -1.73 7.80
C LEU A 65 1.91 -0.73 8.45
N THR A 66 2.33 -0.19 9.59
CA THR A 66 1.68 0.89 10.33
C THR A 66 2.65 2.07 10.45
N TYR A 67 2.20 3.20 10.99
CA TYR A 67 3.09 4.33 11.30
C TYR A 67 4.13 3.99 12.40
N GLU A 68 3.84 3.02 13.25
CA GLU A 68 4.69 2.64 14.37
C GLU A 68 5.69 1.55 13.98
N ARG A 69 5.19 0.48 13.37
CA ARG A 69 5.92 -0.76 13.10
C ARG A 69 5.68 -1.31 11.70
N PHE A 70 6.64 -2.13 11.27
CA PHE A 70 6.53 -3.00 10.11
C PHE A 70 6.81 -4.44 10.56
N SER A 71 5.87 -5.36 10.29
CA SER A 71 5.99 -6.79 10.57
C SER A 71 5.81 -7.60 9.30
N PHE A 72 6.55 -8.70 9.16
CA PHE A 72 6.45 -9.63 8.04
C PHE A 72 6.83 -11.06 8.48
N CYS A 73 6.28 -12.07 7.80
CA CYS A 73 6.51 -13.48 8.11
C CYS A 73 7.86 -14.01 7.62
N ASP A 74 8.31 -13.56 6.44
CA ASP A 74 9.58 -13.93 5.82
C ASP A 74 10.10 -12.84 4.86
N ASP A 75 11.33 -13.01 4.38
CA ASP A 75 11.98 -12.06 3.47
C ASP A 75 11.25 -11.91 2.13
N VAL A 76 10.49 -12.93 1.69
CA VAL A 76 9.72 -12.88 0.45
C VAL A 76 8.53 -11.94 0.62
N ALA A 77 7.78 -12.07 1.71
CA ALA A 77 6.69 -11.16 2.06
C ALA A 77 7.17 -9.71 2.20
N CYS A 78 8.35 -9.50 2.80
CA CYS A 78 8.99 -8.20 2.89
C CYS A 78 9.24 -7.59 1.50
N GLN A 79 9.83 -8.35 0.57
CA GLN A 79 10.11 -7.91 -0.80
C GLN A 79 8.84 -7.61 -1.60
N ILE A 80 7.81 -8.44 -1.46
CA ILE A 80 6.51 -8.23 -2.13
C ILE A 80 5.85 -6.95 -1.61
N MET A 81 5.81 -6.77 -0.29
CA MET A 81 5.27 -5.55 0.31
C MET A 81 6.02 -4.31 -0.19
N ASP A 82 7.35 -4.34 -0.24
CA ASP A 82 8.15 -3.22 -0.75
C ASP A 82 7.86 -2.89 -2.22
N SER A 83 7.65 -3.91 -3.05
CA SER A 83 7.24 -3.74 -4.45
C SER A 83 5.90 -3.01 -4.56
N TRP A 84 4.93 -3.40 -3.71
CA TRP A 84 3.63 -2.73 -3.62
C TRP A 84 3.75 -1.27 -3.17
N LEU A 85 4.50 -1.00 -2.10
CA LEU A 85 4.69 0.35 -1.58
C LEU A 85 5.32 1.27 -2.65
N LYS A 86 6.35 0.79 -3.36
CA LYS A 86 6.99 1.52 -4.47
C LYS A 86 6.02 1.77 -5.62
N THR A 87 5.18 0.79 -5.95
CA THR A 87 4.18 0.92 -7.02
C THR A 87 3.11 1.96 -6.66
N LEU A 88 2.53 1.87 -5.47
CA LEU A 88 1.47 2.77 -5.01
C LEU A 88 1.97 4.21 -4.84
N THR A 89 3.17 4.38 -4.29
CA THR A 89 3.80 5.72 -4.21
C THR A 89 4.08 6.30 -5.59
N SER A 90 4.60 5.50 -6.53
CA SER A 90 4.81 5.92 -7.92
C SER A 90 3.50 6.28 -8.63
N PHE A 91 2.40 5.58 -8.31
CA PHE A 91 1.08 5.85 -8.85
C PHE A 91 0.54 7.22 -8.41
N GLY A 92 0.71 7.55 -7.13
CA GLY A 92 0.46 8.89 -6.61
C GLY A 92 1.35 9.93 -7.31
N PHE A 93 2.66 9.66 -7.40
CA PHE A 93 3.65 10.59 -7.93
C PHE A 93 3.45 10.96 -9.40
N LYS A 94 3.12 9.99 -10.27
CA LYS A 94 2.83 10.25 -11.69
C LYS A 94 1.69 11.26 -11.87
N ARG A 95 0.68 11.24 -11.00
CA ARG A 95 -0.43 12.21 -11.01
C ARG A 95 -0.06 13.56 -10.38
N PHE A 96 0.71 13.57 -9.30
CA PHE A 96 1.19 14.81 -8.68
C PHE A 96 2.08 15.63 -9.63
N LEU A 97 2.94 14.97 -10.42
CA LEU A 97 3.78 15.63 -11.42
C LEU A 97 2.96 16.25 -12.57
N LEU A 98 1.87 15.60 -12.98
CA LEU A 98 0.98 16.11 -14.05
C LEU A 98 0.14 17.31 -13.62
N ARG A 99 0.06 17.63 -12.32
CA ARG A 99 -0.73 18.75 -11.78
C ARG A 99 0.07 20.03 -11.49
N ARG A 100 1.37 20.05 -11.77
CA ARG A 100 2.16 21.30 -11.79
C ARG A 100 2.25 21.84 -13.22
N ARG A 101 1.19 22.52 -13.67
CA ARG A 101 1.24 23.45 -14.80
C ARG A 101 0.14 24.49 -14.67
#